data_AF-A0A839RRK8-F1
#
_entry.id   AF-A0A839RRK8-F1
#
_cell.length_a   1.000
_cell.length_b   1.000
_cell.length_c   1.000
_cell.angle_alpha   90.00
_cell.angle_beta   90.00
_cell.angle_gamma   90.00
#
_symmetry.space_group_name_H-M   'P 1'
#
loop_
_entity.id
_entity.type
_entity.pdbx_description
1 polymer ?
#
loop_
_entity_poly.entity_id
_entity_poly.type
_entity_poly.pdbx_seq_one_letter_code
_entity_poly.pdbx_strand_id
1 'polypeptide(L)'
;MNVPLWVWAATIVAIIGFFVFDFYAHVKTPHAPSLRESGFWSAFYITLAVIFGFIVMGIWGTQYGGEYFAGYITEKALSVDNLFVFVIIMATFSIPREYQQKVLLIGIAMALVMRAGFIAVGAAAINNFSWVFYIFGAFLLFTAYKLMKDAGHEEEVTEQRDSKIIRFSRRFLPTTEEYDGDKLVTKVDGKRLFTPLALALVVIGFTDLLFALDSIPAIYGLTREPYIVFTANAFALLGLRQLYFLIGGLLERLVYLSHGLSIILGFIGVKLVLHALHENELPFINSGEPVHVPEVTTGVSMIFIVSVLAIVTIASLIKTRHEKVRELS
;
A
#
# COMPACT_ATOMS: atom_id res chain seq x y z
N MET A 1 7.64 22.16 -5.65
CA MET A 1 7.89 21.68 -7.02
C MET A 1 6.78 22.20 -7.91
N ASN A 2 7.06 22.92 -9.00
CA ASN A 2 5.99 23.29 -9.95
C ASN A 2 5.91 22.22 -11.04
N VAL A 3 4.80 21.48 -11.07
CA VAL A 3 4.55 20.42 -12.05
C VAL A 3 3.47 20.91 -13.00
N PRO A 4 3.80 21.17 -14.28
CA PRO A 4 2.80 21.57 -15.27
C PRO A 4 1.67 20.54 -15.39
N LEU A 5 0.44 21.02 -15.63
CA LEU A 5 -0.73 20.14 -15.80
C LEU A 5 -0.55 19.09 -16.90
N TRP A 6 0.22 19.40 -17.95
CA TRP A 6 0.49 18.43 -19.02
C TRP A 6 1.35 17.26 -18.53
N VAL A 7 2.26 17.47 -17.57
CA VAL A 7 3.08 16.40 -16.97
C VAL A 7 2.18 15.50 -16.14
N TRP A 8 1.29 16.08 -15.32
CA TRP A 8 0.27 15.33 -14.60
C TRP A 8 -0.58 14.48 -15.54
N ALA A 9 -1.12 15.10 -16.60
CA ALA A 9 -1.93 14.40 -17.60
C ALA A 9 -1.15 13.27 -18.28
N ALA A 10 0.09 13.52 -18.71
CA ALA A 10 0.95 12.51 -19.33
C ALA A 10 1.22 11.33 -18.39
N THR A 11 1.52 11.59 -17.13
CA THR A 11 1.78 10.55 -16.13
C THR A 11 0.53 9.74 -15.80
N ILE A 12 -0.63 10.39 -15.64
CA ILE A 12 -1.91 9.69 -15.44
C ILE A 12 -2.25 8.82 -16.65
N VAL A 13 -2.11 9.35 -17.86
CA VAL A 13 -2.34 8.59 -19.10
C VAL A 13 -1.39 7.41 -19.21
N ALA A 14 -0.11 7.58 -18.85
CA ALA A 14 0.86 6.49 -18.84
C ALA A 14 0.46 5.40 -17.83
N ILE A 15 0.11 5.76 -16.60
CA ILE A 15 -0.33 4.82 -15.55
C ILE A 15 -1.59 4.07 -16.00
N ILE A 16 -2.61 4.79 -16.48
CA ILE A 16 -3.83 4.17 -17.01
C ILE A 16 -3.48 3.25 -18.19
N GLY A 17 -2.58 3.67 -19.07
CA GLY A 17 -2.06 2.85 -20.17
C GLY A 17 -1.46 1.53 -19.69
N PHE A 18 -0.64 1.57 -18.63
CA PHE A 18 -0.10 0.35 -18.00
C PHE A 18 -1.20 -0.52 -17.42
N PHE A 19 -2.19 0.03 -16.72
CA PHE A 19 -3.32 -0.74 -16.20
C PHE A 19 -4.18 -1.37 -17.30
N VAL A 20 -4.45 -0.63 -18.37
CA VAL A 20 -5.20 -1.12 -19.54
C VAL A 20 -4.41 -2.23 -20.24
N PHE A 21 -3.10 -2.06 -20.38
CA PHE A 21 -2.21 -3.10 -20.89
C PHE A 21 -2.24 -4.35 -19.99
N ASP A 22 -2.08 -4.18 -18.67
CA ASP A 22 -2.07 -5.27 -17.71
C ASP A 22 -3.42 -6.02 -17.68
N PHE A 23 -4.53 -5.29 -17.88
CA PHE A 23 -5.88 -5.82 -18.05
C PHE A 23 -6.02 -6.61 -19.34
N TYR A 24 -5.74 -6.00 -20.50
CA TYR A 24 -5.99 -6.62 -21.79
C TYR A 24 -5.07 -7.82 -22.05
N ALA A 25 -3.79 -7.72 -21.66
CA ALA A 25 -2.82 -8.78 -21.88
C ALA A 25 -3.07 -10.03 -21.03
N HIS A 26 -3.70 -9.90 -19.85
CA HIS A 26 -3.78 -11.01 -18.89
C HIS A 26 -5.21 -11.41 -18.50
N VAL A 27 -6.19 -10.50 -18.54
CA VAL A 27 -7.60 -10.85 -18.23
C VAL A 27 -8.27 -11.58 -19.39
N LYS A 28 -7.82 -11.36 -20.64
CA LYS A 28 -8.37 -12.03 -21.83
C LYS A 28 -8.13 -13.54 -21.84
N THR A 29 -7.12 -14.02 -21.12
CA THR A 29 -6.78 -15.44 -21.01
C THR A 29 -6.52 -15.79 -19.55
N PRO A 30 -7.55 -16.16 -18.76
CA PRO A 30 -7.40 -16.50 -17.34
C PRO A 30 -6.44 -17.66 -17.15
N HIS A 31 -5.22 -17.40 -16.67
CA HIS A 31 -4.22 -18.42 -16.34
C HIS A 31 -3.41 -17.94 -15.14
N ALA A 32 -3.14 -18.83 -14.18
CA ALA A 32 -2.19 -18.50 -13.12
C ALA A 32 -0.79 -18.28 -13.74
N PRO A 33 -0.15 -17.11 -13.56
CA PRO A 33 1.14 -16.83 -14.19
C PRO A 33 2.21 -17.75 -13.63
N SER A 34 3.18 -18.11 -14.46
CA SER A 34 4.34 -18.87 -13.97
C SER A 34 5.23 -17.99 -13.08
N LEU A 35 6.05 -18.60 -12.21
CA LEU A 35 7.03 -17.86 -11.40
C LEU A 35 8.01 -17.06 -12.26
N ARG A 36 8.44 -17.60 -13.40
CA ARG A 36 9.36 -16.91 -14.33
C ARG A 36 8.73 -15.68 -14.95
N GLU A 37 7.49 -15.82 -15.40
CA GLU A 37 6.70 -14.71 -15.97
C GLU A 37 6.45 -13.62 -14.92
N SER A 38 6.02 -14.01 -13.72
CA SER A 38 5.82 -13.09 -12.60
C SER A 38 7.12 -12.34 -12.24
N GLY A 39 8.25 -13.05 -12.25
CA GLY A 39 9.57 -12.46 -11.96
C GLY A 39 10.00 -11.45 -13.00
N PHE A 40 9.84 -11.79 -14.28
CA PHE A 40 10.15 -10.88 -15.39
C PHE A 40 9.31 -9.60 -15.32
N TRP A 41 7.98 -9.73 -15.19
CA TRP A 41 7.10 -8.57 -15.14
C TRP A 41 7.31 -7.73 -13.86
N SER A 42 7.59 -8.37 -12.73
CA SER A 42 7.96 -7.65 -11.49
C SER A 42 9.23 -6.82 -11.70
N ALA A 43 10.29 -7.42 -12.27
CA ALA A 43 11.53 -6.71 -12.58
C ALA A 43 11.31 -5.57 -13.59
N PHE A 44 10.44 -5.77 -14.59
CA PHE A 44 10.07 -4.73 -15.55
C PHE A 44 9.43 -3.51 -14.85
N TYR A 45 8.42 -3.71 -14.01
CA TYR A 45 7.76 -2.60 -13.31
C TYR A 45 8.67 -1.91 -12.29
N ILE A 46 9.52 -2.67 -11.59
CA ILE A 46 10.55 -2.08 -10.70
C ILE A 46 11.53 -1.24 -11.49
N THR A 47 12.00 -1.73 -12.64
CA THR A 47 12.94 -0.98 -13.51
C THR A 47 12.31 0.31 -13.99
N LEU A 48 11.04 0.25 -14.40
CA LEU A 48 10.29 1.44 -14.82
C LEU A 48 10.17 2.48 -13.69
N ALA A 49 9.84 2.03 -12.48
CA ALA A 49 9.77 2.90 -11.31
C ALA A 49 11.14 3.55 -10.98
N VAL A 50 12.24 2.81 -11.12
CA VAL A 50 13.60 3.32 -10.93
C VAL A 50 13.98 4.34 -11.99
N ILE A 51 13.69 4.05 -13.27
CA ILE A 51 13.89 5.00 -14.37
C ILE A 51 13.12 6.29 -14.11
N PHE A 52 11.85 6.19 -13.70
CA PHE A 52 11.05 7.36 -13.37
C PHE A 52 11.67 8.17 -12.22
N GLY A 53 12.20 7.52 -11.18
CA GLY A 53 12.91 8.21 -10.10
C GLY A 53 14.15 8.97 -10.56
N PHE A 54 14.93 8.41 -11.49
CA PHE A 54 16.05 9.11 -12.10
C PHE A 54 15.61 10.26 -13.03
N ILE A 55 14.47 10.13 -13.71
CA ILE A 55 13.87 11.23 -14.48
C ILE A 55 13.48 12.37 -13.53
N VAL A 56 12.84 12.06 -12.41
CA VAL A 56 12.49 13.07 -11.39
C VAL A 56 13.75 13.75 -10.87
N MET A 57 14.80 12.97 -10.57
CA MET A 57 16.09 13.47 -10.14
C MET A 57 16.75 14.39 -11.17
N GLY A 58 16.68 14.06 -12.46
CA GLY A 58 17.29 14.84 -13.53
C GLY A 58 16.54 16.14 -13.84
N ILE A 59 15.21 16.15 -13.73
CA ILE A 59 14.38 17.31 -14.07
C ILE A 59 14.24 18.27 -12.89
N TRP A 60 13.97 17.75 -11.69
CA TRP A 60 13.66 18.56 -10.51
C TRP A 60 14.77 18.55 -9.46
N GLY A 61 15.79 17.70 -9.59
CA GLY A 61 16.97 17.68 -8.74
C GLY A 61 17.02 16.52 -7.75
N THR A 62 18.17 16.36 -7.11
CA THR A 62 18.49 15.22 -6.21
C THR A 62 17.59 15.14 -4.99
N GLN A 63 17.09 16.27 -4.49
CA GLN A 63 16.15 16.30 -3.37
C GLN A 63 14.85 15.56 -3.73
N TYR A 64 14.17 15.98 -4.79
CA TYR A 64 12.90 15.37 -5.20
C TYR A 64 13.07 13.94 -5.71
N GLY A 65 14.21 13.62 -6.34
CA GLY A 65 14.56 12.23 -6.66
C GLY A 65 14.67 11.36 -5.40
N GLY A 66 15.34 11.85 -4.36
CA GLY A 66 15.47 11.16 -3.08
C GLY A 66 14.13 11.00 -2.35
N GLU A 67 13.28 12.03 -2.38
CA GLU A 67 11.90 11.97 -1.88
C GLU A 67 11.05 10.93 -2.61
N TYR A 68 11.16 10.86 -3.94
CA TYR A 68 10.50 9.82 -4.73
C TYR A 68 10.98 8.42 -4.36
N PHE A 69 12.30 8.19 -4.26
CA PHE A 69 12.82 6.86 -3.92
C PHE A 69 12.46 6.45 -2.50
N ALA A 70 12.54 7.36 -1.54
CA ALA A 70 12.10 7.11 -0.16
C ALA A 70 10.62 6.75 -0.13
N GLY A 71 9.77 7.55 -0.77
CA GLY A 71 8.33 7.29 -0.89
C GLY A 71 8.04 5.96 -1.60
N TYR A 72 8.68 5.70 -2.73
CA TYR A 72 8.49 4.47 -3.50
C TYR A 72 8.88 3.23 -2.70
N ILE A 73 10.01 3.22 -2.01
CA ILE A 73 10.44 2.08 -1.18
C ILE A 73 9.47 1.86 -0.02
N THR A 74 9.06 2.93 0.67
CA THR A 74 8.09 2.85 1.76
C THR A 74 6.75 2.32 1.29
N GLU A 75 6.20 2.88 0.20
CA GLU A 75 4.93 2.41 -0.40
C GLU A 75 5.05 0.98 -0.91
N LYS A 76 6.20 0.60 -1.49
CA LYS A 76 6.43 -0.77 -1.95
C LYS A 76 6.43 -1.75 -0.79
N ALA A 77 7.09 -1.41 0.32
CA ALA A 77 7.11 -2.24 1.51
C ALA A 77 5.71 -2.39 2.14
N LEU A 78 4.97 -1.29 2.30
CA LEU A 78 3.59 -1.30 2.81
C LEU A 78 2.67 -2.08 1.86
N SER A 79 2.85 -1.97 0.54
CA SER A 79 2.04 -2.72 -0.43
C SER A 79 2.24 -4.24 -0.35
N VAL A 80 3.39 -4.73 0.10
CA VAL A 80 3.64 -6.18 0.32
C VAL A 80 2.86 -6.68 1.54
N ASP A 81 2.72 -5.88 2.59
CA ASP A 81 1.84 -6.20 3.73
C ASP A 81 0.36 -6.22 3.31
N ASN A 82 -0.03 -5.26 2.46
CA ASN A 82 -1.38 -5.26 1.87
C ASN A 82 -1.66 -6.55 1.08
N LEU A 83 -0.65 -7.12 0.42
CA LEU A 83 -0.79 -8.41 -0.28
C LEU A 83 -1.06 -9.57 0.68
N PHE A 84 -0.50 -9.57 1.89
CA PHE A 84 -0.77 -10.61 2.90
C PHE A 84 -2.25 -10.64 3.25
N VAL A 85 -2.81 -9.46 3.51
CA VAL A 85 -4.24 -9.32 3.77
C VAL A 85 -5.09 -9.68 2.56
N PHE A 86 -4.64 -9.39 1.34
CA PHE A 86 -5.34 -9.85 0.14
C PHE A 86 -5.34 -11.38 0.03
N VAL A 87 -4.25 -12.07 0.35
CA VAL A 87 -4.19 -13.54 0.38
C VAL A 87 -5.21 -14.09 1.37
N ILE A 88 -5.27 -13.54 2.59
CA ILE A 88 -6.24 -13.96 3.61
C ILE A 88 -7.67 -13.76 3.11
N ILE A 89 -8.00 -12.58 2.56
CA ILE A 89 -9.33 -12.32 2.01
C ILE A 89 -9.68 -13.34 0.91
N MET A 90 -8.76 -13.62 -0.01
CA MET A 90 -9.00 -14.60 -1.08
C MET A 90 -9.24 -16.00 -0.53
N ALA A 91 -8.55 -16.38 0.55
CA ALA A 91 -8.73 -17.64 1.25
C ALA A 91 -10.08 -17.69 1.99
N THR A 92 -10.45 -16.64 2.73
CA THR A 92 -11.72 -16.51 3.45
C THR A 92 -12.92 -16.68 2.51
N PHE A 93 -12.84 -16.12 1.30
CA PHE A 93 -13.88 -16.27 0.28
C PHE A 93 -13.72 -17.53 -0.59
N SER A 94 -12.63 -18.30 -0.42
CA SER A 94 -12.29 -19.46 -1.24
C SER A 94 -12.29 -19.16 -2.75
N ILE A 95 -11.71 -18.03 -3.14
CA ILE A 95 -11.72 -17.55 -4.52
C ILE A 95 -10.88 -18.48 -5.41
N PRO A 96 -11.47 -19.09 -6.46
CA PRO A 96 -10.74 -19.91 -7.41
C PRO A 96 -9.56 -19.17 -8.03
N ARG A 97 -8.42 -19.87 -8.22
CA ARG A 97 -7.16 -19.28 -8.70
C ARG A 97 -7.29 -18.51 -10.03
N GLU A 98 -8.18 -18.96 -10.91
CA GLU A 98 -8.47 -18.30 -12.19
C GLU A 98 -9.11 -16.91 -12.03
N TYR A 99 -9.84 -16.67 -10.94
CA TYR A 99 -10.50 -15.38 -10.68
C TYR A 99 -9.69 -14.45 -9.78
N GLN A 100 -8.67 -14.95 -9.07
CA GLN A 100 -7.81 -14.13 -8.21
C GLN A 100 -7.15 -12.98 -8.99
N GLN A 101 -6.73 -13.21 -10.24
CA GLN A 101 -6.17 -12.16 -11.09
C GLN A 101 -7.12 -11.00 -11.33
N LYS A 102 -8.37 -11.32 -11.65
CA LYS A 102 -9.42 -10.33 -11.91
C LYS A 102 -9.69 -9.52 -10.65
N VAL A 103 -9.79 -10.20 -9.51
CA VAL A 103 -10.04 -9.56 -8.22
C VAL A 103 -8.86 -8.65 -7.83
N LEU A 104 -7.61 -9.11 -7.98
CA LEU A 104 -6.43 -8.29 -7.74
C LEU A 104 -6.39 -7.05 -8.64
N LEU A 105 -6.67 -7.21 -9.93
CA LEU A 105 -6.62 -6.08 -10.85
C LEU A 105 -7.67 -5.04 -10.51
N ILE A 106 -8.92 -5.45 -10.30
CA ILE A 106 -10.00 -4.53 -9.92
C ILE A 106 -9.67 -3.91 -8.55
N GLY A 107 -9.16 -4.70 -7.60
CA GLY A 107 -8.70 -4.24 -6.29
C GLY A 107 -7.66 -3.13 -6.38
N ILE A 108 -6.59 -3.34 -7.14
CA ILE A 108 -5.50 -2.36 -7.33
C ILE A 108 -6.02 -1.12 -8.07
N ALA A 109 -6.91 -1.26 -9.06
CA ALA A 109 -7.49 -0.12 -9.76
C ALA A 109 -8.36 0.73 -8.82
N MET A 110 -9.20 0.09 -8.00
CA MET A 110 -9.98 0.78 -6.96
C MET A 110 -9.06 1.46 -5.94
N ALA A 111 -8.00 0.77 -5.50
CA ALA A 111 -7.01 1.29 -4.56
C ALA A 111 -6.37 2.58 -5.09
N LEU A 112 -5.90 2.56 -6.35
CA LEU A 112 -5.29 3.73 -6.96
C LEU A 112 -6.24 4.93 -7.01
N VAL A 113 -7.52 4.71 -7.33
CA VAL A 113 -8.54 5.77 -7.36
C VAL A 113 -8.78 6.33 -5.96
N MET A 114 -8.98 5.46 -4.96
CA MET A 114 -9.17 5.88 -3.57
C MET A 114 -7.96 6.66 -3.07
N ARG A 115 -6.75 6.13 -3.28
CA ARG A 115 -5.50 6.79 -2.89
C ARG A 115 -5.33 8.13 -3.58
N ALA A 116 -5.62 8.27 -4.87
CA ALA A 116 -5.61 9.58 -5.54
C ALA A 116 -6.55 10.58 -4.85
N GLY A 117 -7.73 10.13 -4.40
CA GLY A 117 -8.64 10.93 -3.58
C GLY A 117 -8.03 11.33 -2.23
N PHE A 118 -7.48 10.39 -1.47
CA PHE A 118 -6.81 10.67 -0.19
C PHE A 118 -5.61 11.60 -0.33
N ILE A 119 -4.84 11.44 -1.40
CA ILE A 119 -3.69 12.29 -1.71
C ILE A 119 -4.17 13.71 -1.96
N ALA A 120 -5.23 13.89 -2.78
CA ALA A 120 -5.80 15.21 -3.04
C ALA A 120 -6.32 15.88 -1.76
N VAL A 121 -7.04 15.13 -0.92
CA VAL A 121 -7.54 15.61 0.38
C VAL A 121 -6.38 15.96 1.32
N GLY A 122 -5.38 15.09 1.43
CA GLY A 122 -4.20 15.30 2.26
C GLY A 122 -3.36 16.51 1.81
N ALA A 123 -3.17 16.68 0.50
CA ALA A 123 -2.50 17.84 -0.08
C ALA A 123 -3.24 19.13 0.28
N ALA A 124 -4.56 19.14 0.13
CA ALA A 124 -5.38 20.28 0.50
C ALA A 124 -5.30 20.57 2.01
N ALA A 125 -5.30 19.55 2.86
CA ALA A 125 -5.19 19.70 4.31
C ALA A 125 -3.83 20.30 4.72
N ILE A 126 -2.72 19.73 4.22
CA ILE A 126 -1.36 20.17 4.59
C ILE A 126 -1.07 21.59 4.11
N ASN A 127 -1.54 21.97 2.91
CA ASN A 127 -1.30 23.31 2.37
C ASN A 127 -1.99 24.42 3.17
N ASN A 128 -3.02 24.09 3.95
CA ASN A 128 -3.77 25.07 4.73
C ASN A 128 -3.45 25.02 6.24
N PHE A 129 -2.88 23.90 6.72
CA PHE A 129 -2.83 23.61 8.15
C PHE A 129 -1.59 22.81 8.55
N SER A 130 -0.60 23.48 9.12
CA SER A 130 0.62 22.86 9.70
C SER A 130 0.30 21.84 10.80
N TRP A 131 -0.75 22.08 11.59
CA TRP A 131 -1.18 21.20 12.67
C TRP A 131 -1.67 19.82 12.22
N VAL A 132 -1.96 19.63 10.92
CA VAL A 132 -2.31 18.31 10.36
C VAL A 132 -1.19 17.30 10.57
N PHE A 133 0.07 17.74 10.58
CA PHE A 133 1.20 16.88 10.86
C PHE A 133 1.19 16.31 12.29
N TYR A 134 0.58 16.99 13.27
CA TYR A 134 0.35 16.41 14.60
C TYR A 134 -0.64 15.24 14.55
N ILE A 135 -1.75 15.40 13.84
CA ILE A 135 -2.72 14.29 13.66
C ILE A 135 -2.02 13.13 12.97
N PHE A 136 -1.33 13.38 11.87
CA PHE A 136 -0.66 12.35 11.10
C PHE A 136 0.40 11.64 11.92
N GLY A 137 1.23 12.39 12.65
CA GLY A 137 2.22 11.82 13.57
C GLY A 137 1.60 10.95 14.66
N ALA A 138 0.56 11.45 15.34
CA ALA A 138 -0.14 10.70 16.38
C ALA A 138 -0.83 9.44 15.83
N PHE A 139 -1.45 9.54 14.65
CA PHE A 139 -2.08 8.42 13.98
C PHE A 139 -1.05 7.35 13.59
N LEU A 140 0.09 7.74 13.03
CA LEU A 140 1.17 6.80 12.69
C LEU A 140 1.76 6.11 13.92
N LEU A 141 1.96 6.83 15.02
CA LEU A 141 2.42 6.23 16.27
C LEU A 141 1.41 5.22 16.83
N PHE A 142 0.12 5.54 16.76
CA PHE A 142 -0.95 4.62 17.13
C PHE A 142 -0.96 3.37 16.24
N THR A 143 -0.87 3.54 14.92
CA THR A 143 -0.86 2.42 13.98
C THR A 143 0.40 1.57 14.12
N ALA A 144 1.57 2.17 14.35
CA ALA A 144 2.80 1.47 14.66
C ALA A 144 2.67 0.61 15.93
N TYR A 145 2.11 1.17 17.00
CA TYR A 145 1.85 0.43 18.23
C TYR A 145 0.88 -0.73 18.01
N LYS A 146 -0.22 -0.48 17.29
CA LYS A 146 -1.22 -1.50 17.00
C LYS A 146 -0.65 -2.62 16.13
N LEU A 147 0.08 -2.28 15.07
CA LEU A 147 0.71 -3.25 14.18
C LEU A 147 1.76 -4.10 14.90
N MET A 148 2.52 -3.50 15.83
CA MET A 148 3.45 -4.26 16.69
C MET A 148 2.72 -5.24 17.61
N LYS A 149 1.58 -4.83 18.17
CA LYS A 149 0.78 -5.68 19.06
C LYS A 149 0.10 -6.82 18.32
N ASP A 150 -0.37 -6.56 17.12
CA ASP A 150 -1.11 -7.51 16.28
C ASP A 150 -0.15 -8.44 15.49
N ALA A 151 1.16 -8.17 15.51
CA ALA A 151 2.17 -8.97 14.82
C ALA A 151 2.17 -10.43 15.29
N GLY A 152 2.04 -11.36 14.34
CA GLY A 152 1.88 -12.79 14.62
C GLY A 152 0.43 -13.25 14.86
N HIS A 153 -0.53 -12.32 14.92
CA HIS A 153 -1.98 -12.61 14.98
C HIS A 153 -2.74 -11.95 13.80
N GLU A 154 -2.02 -11.70 12.70
CA GLU A 154 -2.51 -10.95 11.54
C GLU A 154 -3.73 -11.60 10.88
N GLU A 155 -3.74 -12.93 10.81
CA GLU A 155 -4.83 -13.72 10.24
C GLU A 155 -6.12 -13.55 11.06
N GLU A 156 -6.07 -13.78 12.38
CA GLU A 156 -7.22 -13.61 13.28
C GLU A 156 -7.78 -12.18 13.25
N VAL A 157 -6.90 -11.17 13.26
CA VAL A 157 -7.30 -9.75 13.20
C VAL A 157 -7.97 -9.42 11.86
N THR A 158 -7.42 -9.96 10.77
CA THR A 158 -7.97 -9.79 9.42
C THR A 158 -9.35 -10.42 9.30
N GLU A 159 -9.51 -11.69 9.70
CA GLU A 159 -10.79 -12.40 9.64
C GLU A 159 -11.89 -11.70 10.46
N GLN A 160 -11.55 -11.22 11.66
CA GLN A 160 -12.49 -10.48 12.50
C GLN A 160 -12.92 -9.16 11.85
N ARG A 161 -11.99 -8.43 11.24
CA ARG A 161 -12.28 -7.19 10.52
C ARG A 161 -13.16 -7.48 9.30
N ASP A 162 -12.81 -8.48 8.51
CA ASP A 162 -13.49 -8.83 7.28
C ASP A 162 -14.93 -9.30 7.58
N SER A 163 -15.13 -10.09 8.65
CA SER A 163 -16.46 -10.46 9.14
C SER A 163 -17.35 -9.25 9.46
N LYS A 164 -16.78 -8.19 10.05
CA LYS A 164 -17.51 -6.94 10.32
C LYS A 164 -17.87 -6.22 9.01
N ILE A 165 -16.94 -6.13 8.07
CA ILE A 165 -17.17 -5.50 6.75
C ILE A 165 -18.22 -6.28 5.96
N ILE A 166 -18.16 -7.61 5.97
CA ILE A 166 -19.12 -8.50 5.31
C ILE A 166 -20.52 -8.30 5.92
N ARG A 167 -20.63 -8.31 7.25
CA ARG A 167 -21.91 -8.11 7.94
C ARG A 167 -22.51 -6.74 7.64
N PHE A 168 -21.68 -5.71 7.60
CA PHE A 168 -22.08 -4.36 7.21
C PHE A 168 -22.54 -4.32 5.74
N SER A 169 -21.78 -4.93 4.83
CA SER A 169 -22.07 -4.95 3.40
C SER A 169 -23.38 -5.69 3.10
N ARG A 170 -23.60 -6.85 3.71
CA ARG A 170 -24.84 -7.65 3.59
C ARG A 170 -26.10 -6.91 4.09
N ARG A 171 -25.94 -5.88 4.92
CA ARG A 171 -27.07 -5.02 5.35
C ARG A 171 -27.60 -4.14 4.21
N PHE A 172 -26.75 -3.77 3.27
CA PHE A 172 -27.09 -2.84 2.18
C PHE A 172 -27.09 -3.49 0.80
N LEU A 173 -26.36 -4.59 0.63
CA LEU A 173 -26.21 -5.30 -0.64
C LEU A 173 -26.95 -6.65 -0.56
N PRO A 174 -27.89 -6.94 -1.47
CA PRO A 174 -28.50 -8.25 -1.57
C PRO A 174 -27.47 -9.22 -2.16
N THR A 175 -27.09 -10.25 -1.40
CA THR A 175 -25.98 -11.15 -1.75
C THR A 175 -26.45 -12.59 -1.91
N THR A 176 -25.73 -13.37 -2.70
CA THR A 176 -25.86 -14.83 -2.79
C THR A 176 -24.58 -15.51 -2.29
N GLU A 177 -24.71 -16.77 -1.88
CA GLU A 177 -23.57 -17.61 -1.47
C GLU A 177 -22.95 -18.37 -2.66
N GLU A 178 -23.65 -18.44 -3.78
CA GLU A 178 -23.21 -19.17 -4.97
C GLU A 178 -22.31 -18.31 -5.87
N TYR A 179 -21.24 -18.94 -6.38
CA TYR A 179 -20.42 -18.37 -7.45
C TYR A 179 -21.11 -18.59 -8.82
N ASP A 180 -21.07 -17.57 -9.67
CA ASP A 180 -21.52 -17.63 -11.07
C ASP A 180 -20.36 -17.22 -11.98
N GLY A 181 -19.39 -18.12 -12.10
CA GLY A 181 -18.13 -17.88 -12.81
C GLY A 181 -17.40 -16.64 -12.30
N ASP A 182 -16.98 -15.77 -13.22
CA ASP A 182 -16.27 -14.52 -12.92
C ASP A 182 -17.20 -13.31 -12.72
N LYS A 183 -18.53 -13.52 -12.66
CA LYS A 183 -19.50 -12.43 -12.55
C LYS A 183 -19.51 -11.84 -11.14
N LEU A 184 -19.61 -10.51 -11.07
CA LEU A 184 -19.79 -9.78 -9.82
C LEU A 184 -21.26 -9.68 -9.38
N VAL A 185 -22.17 -9.76 -10.35
CA VAL A 185 -23.61 -9.70 -10.12
C VAL A 185 -24.24 -10.85 -10.89
N THR A 186 -25.09 -11.61 -10.22
CA THR A 186 -25.88 -12.68 -10.82
C THR A 186 -27.37 -12.42 -10.62
N LYS A 187 -28.21 -13.23 -11.27
CA LYS A 187 -29.67 -13.15 -11.17
C LYS A 187 -30.21 -14.47 -10.67
N VAL A 188 -30.70 -14.48 -9.43
CA VAL A 188 -31.35 -15.64 -8.79
C VAL A 188 -32.81 -15.27 -8.55
N ASP A 189 -33.74 -16.13 -8.98
CA ASP A 189 -35.19 -15.93 -8.83
C ASP A 189 -35.69 -14.54 -9.27
N GLY A 190 -35.18 -14.05 -10.40
CA GLY A 190 -35.58 -12.76 -10.95
C GLY A 190 -34.89 -11.54 -10.32
N LYS A 191 -34.19 -11.70 -9.19
CA LYS A 191 -33.54 -10.62 -8.44
C LYS A 191 -32.04 -10.55 -8.73
N ARG A 192 -31.49 -9.34 -8.84
CA ARG A 192 -30.04 -9.13 -8.98
C ARG A 192 -29.39 -9.24 -7.61
N LEU A 193 -28.42 -10.15 -7.48
CA LEU A 193 -27.67 -10.41 -6.26
C LEU A 193 -26.18 -10.24 -6.53
N PHE A 194 -25.45 -9.72 -5.55
CA PHE A 194 -23.99 -9.66 -5.56
C PHE A 194 -23.41 -11.02 -5.22
N THR A 195 -22.45 -11.48 -6.02
CA THR A 195 -21.76 -12.76 -5.82
C THR A 195 -20.70 -12.65 -4.71
N PRO A 196 -20.17 -13.78 -4.22
CA PRO A 196 -19.04 -13.76 -3.29
C PRO A 196 -17.83 -12.99 -3.82
N LEU A 197 -17.56 -13.01 -5.15
CA LEU A 197 -16.50 -12.19 -5.78
C LEU A 197 -16.71 -10.70 -5.55
N ALA A 198 -17.94 -10.20 -5.66
CA ALA A 198 -18.23 -8.80 -5.43
C ALA A 198 -18.07 -8.42 -3.95
N LEU A 199 -18.48 -9.30 -3.04
CA LEU A 199 -18.24 -9.09 -1.60
C LEU A 199 -16.75 -9.04 -1.27
N ALA A 200 -15.95 -9.94 -1.84
CA ALA A 200 -14.51 -9.93 -1.65
C ALA A 200 -13.88 -8.62 -2.16
N LEU A 201 -14.32 -8.12 -3.33
CA LEU A 201 -13.88 -6.82 -3.84
C LEU A 201 -14.25 -5.66 -2.92
N VAL A 202 -15.43 -5.70 -2.29
CA VAL A 202 -15.83 -4.71 -1.29
C VAL A 202 -14.90 -4.77 -0.09
N VAL A 203 -14.62 -5.96 0.45
CA VAL A 203 -13.70 -6.15 1.58
C VAL A 203 -12.29 -5.66 1.24
N ILE A 204 -11.79 -5.98 0.03
CA ILE A 204 -10.51 -5.49 -0.49
C ILE A 204 -10.49 -3.97 -0.57
N GLY A 205 -11.55 -3.35 -1.11
CA GLY A 205 -11.65 -1.90 -1.22
C GLY A 205 -11.65 -1.20 0.15
N PHE A 206 -12.45 -1.71 1.11
CA PHE A 206 -12.43 -1.19 2.48
C PHE A 206 -11.09 -1.40 3.17
N THR A 207 -10.45 -2.53 2.92
CA THR A 207 -9.13 -2.85 3.47
C THR A 207 -8.07 -1.90 2.93
N ASP A 208 -8.03 -1.68 1.62
CA ASP A 208 -7.10 -0.73 1.02
C ASP A 208 -7.34 0.70 1.51
N LEU A 209 -8.60 1.09 1.69
CA LEU A 209 -8.96 2.35 2.31
C LEU A 209 -8.34 2.50 3.71
N LEU A 210 -8.37 1.43 4.53
CA LEU A 210 -7.72 1.43 5.85
C LEU A 210 -6.19 1.52 5.73
N PHE A 211 -5.59 0.86 4.75
CA PHE A 211 -4.16 0.96 4.43
C PHE A 211 -3.76 2.29 3.76
N ALA A 212 -4.71 3.08 3.27
CA ALA A 212 -4.43 4.43 2.82
C ALA A 212 -4.28 5.37 4.03
N LEU A 213 -4.92 5.06 5.16
CA LEU A 213 -4.90 5.92 6.34
C LEU A 213 -3.53 5.98 7.01
N ASP A 214 -2.71 4.93 6.93
CA ASP A 214 -1.35 4.90 7.44
C ASP A 214 -0.31 5.23 6.35
N SER A 215 -0.47 4.72 5.13
CA SER A 215 0.49 5.01 4.05
C SER A 215 0.52 6.49 3.63
N ILE A 216 -0.63 7.16 3.53
CA ILE A 216 -0.69 8.55 3.06
C ILE A 216 -0.04 9.54 4.05
N PRO A 217 -0.33 9.50 5.36
CA PRO A 217 0.45 10.25 6.34
C PRO A 217 1.94 9.93 6.29
N ALA A 218 2.31 8.65 6.14
CA ALA A 218 3.71 8.24 6.14
C ALA A 218 4.48 8.86 4.97
N ILE A 219 3.94 8.80 3.75
CA ILE A 219 4.60 9.39 2.58
C ILE A 219 4.59 10.93 2.62
N TYR A 220 3.56 11.56 3.19
CA TYR A 220 3.59 13.01 3.45
C TYR A 220 4.62 13.42 4.51
N GLY A 221 5.06 12.48 5.35
CA GLY A 221 6.22 12.66 6.22
C GLY A 221 7.57 12.55 5.52
N LEU A 222 7.60 12.11 4.26
CA LEU A 222 8.82 12.03 3.44
C LEU A 222 8.90 13.17 2.41
N THR A 223 7.75 13.61 1.88
CA THR A 223 7.64 14.68 0.90
C THR A 223 6.37 15.49 1.10
N ARG A 224 6.42 16.79 0.80
CA ARG A 224 5.23 17.65 0.77
C ARG A 224 4.63 17.77 -0.64
N GLU A 225 5.24 17.15 -1.65
CA GLU A 225 4.86 17.31 -3.06
C GLU A 225 3.80 16.27 -3.49
N PRO A 226 2.55 16.65 -3.77
CA PRO A 226 1.48 15.70 -4.08
C PRO A 226 1.77 14.86 -5.33
N TYR A 227 2.54 15.41 -6.28
CA TYR A 227 2.96 14.67 -7.48
C TYR A 227 3.89 13.51 -7.15
N ILE A 228 4.85 13.71 -6.24
CA ILE A 228 5.76 12.66 -5.80
C ILE A 228 4.97 11.60 -5.04
N VAL A 229 4.07 12.03 -4.14
CA VAL A 229 3.18 11.13 -3.41
C VAL A 229 2.38 10.24 -4.36
N PHE A 230 1.70 10.85 -5.35
CA PHE A 230 0.90 10.12 -6.33
C PHE A 230 1.73 9.13 -7.16
N THR A 231 2.88 9.59 -7.68
CA THR A 231 3.69 8.76 -8.57
C THR A 231 4.38 7.61 -7.84
N ALA A 232 4.98 7.85 -6.67
CA ALA A 232 5.57 6.80 -5.85
C ALA A 232 4.55 5.71 -5.50
N ASN A 233 3.34 6.12 -5.14
CA ASN A 233 2.24 5.23 -4.80
C ASN A 233 1.76 4.41 -6.01
N ALA A 234 1.53 5.09 -7.14
CA ALA A 234 1.13 4.44 -8.39
C ALA A 234 2.18 3.42 -8.86
N PHE A 235 3.47 3.79 -8.90
CA PHE A 235 4.55 2.88 -9.27
C PHE A 235 4.74 1.74 -8.28
N ALA A 236 4.49 1.95 -6.99
CA ALA A 236 4.53 0.88 -5.99
C ALA A 236 3.42 -0.16 -6.23
N LEU A 237 2.22 0.30 -6.60
CA LEU A 237 1.08 -0.56 -6.95
C LEU A 237 1.22 -1.24 -8.32
N LEU A 238 1.93 -0.63 -9.27
CA LEU A 238 2.30 -1.29 -10.52
C LEU A 238 3.18 -2.52 -10.23
N GLY A 239 2.85 -3.65 -10.84
CA GLY A 239 3.53 -4.93 -10.60
C GLY A 239 3.10 -5.66 -9.33
N LEU A 240 2.14 -5.13 -8.55
CA LEU A 240 1.69 -5.77 -7.30
C LEU A 240 1.03 -7.13 -7.57
N ARG A 241 0.28 -7.26 -8.66
CA ARG A 241 -0.30 -8.53 -9.11
C ARG A 241 0.79 -9.58 -9.35
N GLN A 242 1.87 -9.21 -10.02
CA GLN A 242 2.99 -10.09 -10.30
C GLN A 242 3.69 -10.51 -9.00
N LEU A 243 3.82 -9.59 -8.05
CA LEU A 243 4.35 -9.89 -6.73
C LEU A 243 3.45 -10.90 -5.99
N TYR A 244 2.13 -10.77 -6.05
CA TYR A 244 1.23 -11.76 -5.45
C TYR A 244 1.52 -13.19 -5.96
N PHE A 245 1.69 -13.38 -7.27
CA PHE A 245 1.98 -14.70 -7.84
C PHE A 245 3.44 -15.14 -7.68
N LEU A 246 4.38 -14.19 -7.67
CA LEU A 246 5.80 -14.48 -7.40
C LEU A 246 6.01 -14.96 -5.97
N ILE A 247 5.28 -14.36 -5.02
CA ILE A 247 5.50 -14.51 -3.59
C ILE A 247 4.65 -15.66 -2.99
N GLY A 248 4.03 -16.51 -3.83
CA GLY A 248 3.34 -17.73 -3.35
C GLY A 248 4.27 -18.63 -2.52
N GLY A 249 4.07 -18.68 -1.21
CA GLY A 249 4.93 -19.36 -0.22
C GLY A 249 6.22 -18.61 0.18
N LEU A 250 6.47 -17.41 -0.37
CA LEU A 250 7.51 -16.48 0.11
C LEU A 250 6.97 -15.52 1.19
N LEU A 251 5.66 -15.23 1.18
CA LEU A 251 5.02 -14.38 2.20
C LEU A 251 5.14 -15.03 3.57
N GLU A 252 4.92 -16.34 3.63
CA GLU A 252 5.16 -17.18 4.81
C GLU A 252 6.62 -17.12 5.30
N ARG A 253 7.57 -16.69 4.46
CA ARG A 253 8.98 -16.53 4.83
C ARG A 253 9.34 -15.13 5.32
N LEU A 254 8.42 -14.17 5.28
CA LEU A 254 8.60 -12.80 5.71
C LEU A 254 7.98 -12.56 7.10
N VAL A 255 8.24 -13.47 8.03
CA VAL A 255 7.63 -13.53 9.37
C VAL A 255 7.81 -12.25 10.20
N TYR A 256 8.83 -11.43 9.91
CA TYR A 256 9.07 -10.18 10.65
C TYR A 256 8.64 -8.92 9.89
N LEU A 257 7.92 -9.03 8.76
CA LEU A 257 7.56 -7.87 7.94
C LEU A 257 6.75 -6.83 8.72
N SER A 258 5.71 -7.23 9.45
CA SER A 258 4.87 -6.37 10.28
C SER A 258 5.66 -5.66 11.39
N HIS A 259 6.71 -6.32 11.93
CA HIS A 259 7.63 -5.71 12.88
C HIS A 259 8.49 -4.63 12.21
N GLY A 260 8.97 -4.88 11.00
CA GLY A 260 9.70 -3.87 10.21
C GLY A 260 8.84 -2.66 9.89
N LEU A 261 7.61 -2.89 9.44
CA LEU A 261 6.68 -1.82 9.09
C LEU A 261 6.26 -1.00 10.31
N SER A 262 5.98 -1.62 11.45
CA SER A 262 5.68 -0.87 12.68
C SER A 262 6.86 0.02 13.14
N ILE A 263 8.11 -0.46 13.02
CA ILE A 263 9.29 0.35 13.30
C ILE A 263 9.39 1.55 12.34
N ILE A 264 9.17 1.33 11.04
CA ILE A 264 9.19 2.38 10.02
C ILE A 264 8.09 3.40 10.27
N LEU A 265 6.84 2.97 10.49
CA LEU A 265 5.71 3.84 10.77
C LEU A 265 5.92 4.64 12.07
N GLY A 266 6.47 4.00 13.11
CA GLY A 266 6.81 4.66 14.36
C GLY A 266 7.87 5.76 14.16
N PHE A 267 8.93 5.45 13.41
CA PHE A 267 9.96 6.43 13.05
C PHE A 267 9.39 7.61 12.26
N ILE A 268 8.57 7.36 11.23
CA ILE A 268 7.95 8.42 10.44
C ILE A 268 6.96 9.21 11.30
N GLY A 269 6.21 8.56 12.19
CA GLY A 269 5.32 9.21 13.15
C GLY A 269 6.05 10.18 14.07
N VAL A 270 7.19 9.76 14.65
CA VAL A 270 8.06 10.65 15.44
C VAL A 270 8.55 11.82 14.59
N LYS A 271 9.06 11.54 13.38
CA LYS A 271 9.51 12.58 12.45
C LYS A 271 8.42 13.62 12.19
N LEU A 272 7.18 13.18 11.96
CA LEU A 272 6.05 14.08 11.72
C LEU A 272 5.71 14.95 12.93
N VAL A 273 5.76 14.41 14.14
CA VAL A 273 5.56 15.19 15.36
C VAL A 273 6.67 16.22 15.54
N LEU A 274 7.94 15.84 15.32
CA LEU A 274 9.07 16.77 15.36
C LEU A 274 8.91 17.88 14.33
N HIS A 275 8.49 17.52 13.12
CA HIS A 275 8.24 18.49 12.07
C HIS A 275 7.11 19.46 12.43
N ALA A 276 6.02 18.96 13.00
CA ALA A 276 4.91 19.78 13.48
C ALA A 276 5.34 20.72 14.63
N LEU A 277 6.25 20.27 15.51
CA LEU A 277 6.84 21.10 16.56
C LEU A 277 7.74 22.20 16.00
N HIS A 278 8.49 21.90 14.94
CA HIS A 278 9.32 22.89 14.25
C HIS A 278 8.48 23.97 13.58
N GLU A 279 7.37 23.59 12.94
CA GLU A 279 6.44 24.48 12.23
C GLU A 279 5.23 24.87 13.10
N ASN A 280 5.41 24.87 14.42
CA ASN A 280 4.30 24.99 15.35
C ASN A 280 3.68 26.39 15.32
N GLU A 281 2.36 26.43 15.12
CA GLU A 281 1.53 27.65 15.17
C GLU A 281 0.41 27.54 16.22
N LEU A 282 0.37 26.44 16.99
CA LEU A 282 -0.71 26.18 17.94
C LEU A 282 -0.50 26.97 19.24
N PRO A 283 -1.46 27.82 19.66
CA PRO A 283 -1.27 28.74 20.78
C PRO A 283 -1.06 28.04 22.13
N PHE A 284 -1.48 26.78 22.25
CA PHE A 284 -1.31 25.97 23.47
C PHE A 284 0.01 25.19 23.50
N ILE A 285 0.77 25.12 22.41
CA ILE A 285 2.11 24.52 22.36
C ILE A 285 3.11 25.66 22.19
N ASN A 286 4.03 25.84 23.14
CA ASN A 286 5.07 26.88 23.08
C ASN A 286 4.54 28.29 22.73
N SER A 287 3.32 28.63 23.19
CA SER A 287 2.64 29.90 22.89
C SER A 287 2.42 30.19 21.40
N GLY A 288 2.40 29.17 20.54
CA GLY A 288 2.29 29.32 19.09
C GLY A 288 3.62 29.61 18.37
N GLU A 289 4.75 29.53 19.08
CA GLU A 289 6.08 29.72 18.49
C GLU A 289 6.71 28.37 18.08
N PRO A 290 7.55 28.37 17.03
CA PRO A 290 8.40 27.23 16.64
C PRO A 290 9.21 26.68 17.80
N VAL A 291 9.24 25.35 17.94
CA VAL A 291 10.09 24.66 18.92
C VAL A 291 11.38 24.22 18.23
N HIS A 292 12.53 24.55 18.82
CA HIS A 292 13.82 24.09 18.33
C HIS A 292 14.02 22.59 18.60
N VAL A 293 13.57 21.78 17.64
CA VAL A 293 13.78 20.33 17.62
C VAL A 293 14.63 19.91 16.42
N PRO A 294 15.37 18.78 16.51
CA PRO A 294 16.17 18.28 15.39
C PRO A 294 15.29 17.93 14.18
N GLU A 295 15.70 18.37 12.99
CA GLU A 295 15.06 17.98 11.74
C GLU A 295 15.65 16.68 11.19
N VAL A 296 14.77 15.74 10.85
CA VAL A 296 15.16 14.47 10.22
C VAL A 296 15.13 14.64 8.71
N THR A 297 16.30 14.64 8.08
CA THR A 297 16.39 14.76 6.62
C THR A 297 15.84 13.52 5.90
N THR A 298 15.38 13.71 4.66
CA THR A 298 14.91 12.61 3.80
C THR A 298 15.98 11.55 3.59
N GLY A 299 17.26 11.93 3.50
CA GLY A 299 18.37 10.99 3.41
C GLY A 299 18.50 10.07 4.63
N VAL A 300 18.37 10.63 5.84
CA VAL A 300 18.35 9.84 7.09
C VAL A 300 17.13 8.91 7.11
N SER A 301 15.96 9.40 6.71
CA SER A 301 14.75 8.57 6.60
C SER A 301 14.97 7.40 5.63
N MET A 302 15.53 7.65 4.45
CA MET A 302 15.76 6.61 3.44
C MET A 302 16.74 5.54 3.93
N ILE A 303 17.87 5.95 4.53
CA ILE A 303 18.85 5.01 5.10
C ILE A 303 18.20 4.17 6.19
N PHE A 304 17.40 4.79 7.07
CA PHE A 304 16.69 4.09 8.14
C PHE A 304 15.70 3.06 7.59
N ILE A 305 14.84 3.47 6.66
CA ILE A 305 13.84 2.60 6.02
C ILE A 305 14.52 1.41 5.34
N VAL A 306 15.52 1.67 4.49
CA VAL A 306 16.24 0.60 3.76
C VAL A 306 16.94 -0.34 4.73
N SER A 307 17.56 0.18 5.79
CA SER A 307 18.23 -0.64 6.81
C SER A 307 17.25 -1.54 7.55
N VAL A 308 16.11 -1.01 8.00
CA VAL A 308 15.07 -1.80 8.68
C VAL A 308 14.54 -2.89 7.76
N LEU A 309 14.20 -2.55 6.50
CA LEU A 309 13.71 -3.53 5.53
C LEU A 309 14.75 -4.62 5.22
N ALA A 310 16.02 -4.25 5.07
CA ALA A 310 17.09 -5.21 4.83
C ALA A 310 17.27 -6.16 6.02
N ILE A 311 17.34 -5.63 7.24
CA ILE A 311 17.47 -6.42 8.48
C ILE A 311 16.29 -7.39 8.62
N VAL A 312 15.07 -6.89 8.46
CA VAL A 312 13.84 -7.68 8.60
C VAL A 312 13.74 -8.76 7.55
N THR A 313 14.06 -8.44 6.30
CA THR A 313 14.05 -9.41 5.20
C THR A 313 15.07 -10.52 5.46
N ILE A 314 16.32 -10.16 5.81
CA ILE A 314 17.38 -11.13 6.09
C ILE A 314 17.02 -11.99 7.31
N ALA A 315 16.56 -11.38 8.41
CA ALA A 315 16.17 -12.10 9.62
C ALA A 315 15.02 -13.08 9.36
N SER A 316 14.03 -12.67 8.56
CA SER A 316 12.90 -13.54 8.20
C SER A 316 13.38 -14.74 7.36
N LEU A 317 14.20 -14.50 6.34
CA LEU A 317 14.76 -15.56 5.50
C LEU A 317 15.63 -16.56 6.29
N ILE A 318 16.40 -16.08 7.27
CA ILE A 318 17.21 -16.94 8.16
C ILE A 318 16.30 -17.82 9.02
N LYS A 319 15.28 -17.23 9.66
CA LYS A 319 14.35 -17.98 10.53
C LYS A 319 13.63 -19.09 9.76
N THR A 320 13.03 -18.77 8.63
CA THR A 320 12.26 -19.76 7.86
C THR A 320 13.16 -20.86 7.27
N ARG A 321 14.44 -20.56 6.98
CA ARG A 321 15.41 -21.59 6.60
C ARG A 321 15.69 -22.56 7.75
N HIS A 322 15.83 -22.06 8.98
CA HIS A 322 16.07 -22.92 10.16
C HIS A 322 14.87 -23.79 10.52
N GLU A 323 13.65 -23.26 10.43
CA GLU A 323 12.42 -24.02 10.68
C GLU A 323 12.28 -25.18 9.69
N LYS A 324 12.53 -24.94 8.40
CA LYS A 324 12.50 -25.99 7.36
C LYS A 324 13.57 -27.07 7.57
N VAL A 325 14.75 -26.72 8.09
CA VAL A 325 15.80 -27.72 8.41
C VAL A 325 15.40 -28.57 9.62
N ARG A 326 14.72 -27.98 10.61
CA ARG A 326 14.26 -28.67 11.82
C ARG A 326 13.09 -29.63 11.54
N GLU A 327 12.23 -29.33 10.58
CA GLU A 327 11.16 -30.25 10.15
C GLU A 327 11.67 -31.47 9.36
N LEU A 328 12.88 -31.38 8.79
CA LEU A 328 13.51 -32.44 7.99
C LEU A 328 14.47 -33.32 8.80
N SER A 329 14.74 -32.99 10.06
CA SER A 329 15.64 -33.69 10.99
C SER A 329 14.87 -34.47 12.05
#